data_AF-A0A933MP23-F1
#
_entry.id   AF-A0A933MP23-F1
#
_cell.length_a   1.000
_cell.length_b   1.000
_cell.length_c   1.000
_cell.angle_alpha   90.00
_cell.angle_beta   90.00
_cell.angle_gamma   90.00
#
_symmetry.space_group_name_H-M   'P 1'
#
loop_
_entity.id
_entity.type
_entity.pdbx_description
1 polymer ?
#
loop_
_entity_poly.entity_id
_entity_poly.type
_entity_poly.pdbx_seq_one_letter_code
_entity_poly.pdbx_strand_id
1 'polypeptide(L)' 'MVTDETIMDEISMAVDIVKGVDINIPLVIQPAMKNGKPMENQEKLLDFYDYAAKRLTTVRLIPQIHKLMGWK' A
#
# COMPACT_ATOMS: atom_id res chain seq x y z
N MET A 1 6.13 2.24 -1.00
CA MET A 1 5.13 3.22 -1.47
C MET A 1 4.64 2.72 -2.81
N VAL A 2 3.37 2.92 -3.14
CA VAL A 2 2.80 2.50 -4.43
C VAL A 2 2.57 3.73 -5.32
N THR A 3 2.92 3.62 -6.59
CA THR A 3 2.77 4.66 -7.63
C THR A 3 1.90 4.11 -8.75
N ASP A 4 1.38 4.95 -9.65
CA ASP A 4 0.54 4.55 -10.79
C ASP A 4 1.12 3.39 -11.64
N GLU A 5 2.45 3.25 -11.63
CA GLU A 5 3.20 2.19 -12.34
C GLU A 5 3.32 0.88 -11.56
N THR A 6 3.01 0.86 -10.27
CA THR A 6 3.10 -0.33 -9.42
C THR A 6 2.11 -1.38 -9.90
N ILE A 7 2.55 -2.62 -10.06
CA ILE A 7 1.70 -3.72 -10.54
C ILE A 7 1.42 -4.74 -9.45
N MET A 8 0.37 -5.56 -9.64
CA MET A 8 -0.03 -6.58 -8.66
C MET A 8 1.09 -7.59 -8.36
N ASP A 9 1.95 -7.91 -9.34
CA ASP A 9 3.07 -8.84 -9.13
C ASP A 9 4.11 -8.30 -8.15
N GLU A 10 4.33 -6.99 -8.11
CA GLU A 10 5.22 -6.37 -7.11
C GLU A 10 4.61 -6.44 -5.71
N ILE A 11 3.28 -6.27 -5.61
CA ILE A 11 2.54 -6.41 -4.35
C ILE A 11 2.55 -7.86 -3.88
N SER A 12 2.36 -8.83 -4.78
CA SER A 12 2.43 -10.24 -4.43
C SER A 12 3.81 -10.64 -3.92
N MET A 13 4.87 -10.17 -4.59
CA MET A 13 6.24 -10.39 -4.17
C MET A 13 6.51 -9.78 -2.79
N ALA A 14 6.04 -8.56 -2.52
CA ALA A 14 6.18 -7.94 -1.21
C ALA A 14 5.45 -8.75 -0.12
N VAL A 15 4.24 -9.23 -0.40
CA VAL A 15 3.47 -10.09 0.52
C VAL A 15 4.19 -11.41 0.78
N ASP A 16 4.73 -12.06 -0.24
CA ASP A 16 5.45 -13.32 -0.11
C ASP A 16 6.74 -13.16 0.70
N ILE A 17 7.46 -12.06 0.52
CA ILE A 17 8.64 -11.72 1.35
C ILE A 17 8.23 -11.57 2.81
N VAL A 18 7.20 -10.77 3.11
CA VAL A 18 6.74 -10.54 4.48
C VAL A 18 6.28 -11.86 5.12
N LYS A 19 5.47 -12.63 4.40
CA LYS A 19 4.97 -13.94 4.84
C LYS A 19 6.10 -14.94 5.09
N GLY A 20 7.16 -14.91 4.26
CA GLY A 20 8.35 -15.74 4.42
C GLY A 20 9.16 -15.42 5.66
N VAL A 21 9.06 -14.18 6.18
CA VAL A 21 9.68 -13.77 7.45
C VAL A 21 8.75 -14.05 8.63
N ASP A 22 7.57 -13.42 8.67
CA ASP A 22 6.51 -13.62 9.67
C ASP A 22 5.21 -12.94 9.20
N ILE A 23 4.10 -13.69 9.17
CA ILE A 23 2.78 -13.18 8.78
C ILE A 23 2.24 -12.06 9.69
N ASN A 24 2.82 -11.89 10.88
CA ASN A 24 2.45 -10.87 11.86
C ASN A 24 3.16 -9.54 11.65
N ILE A 25 4.17 -9.48 10.78
CA ILE A 25 4.81 -8.23 10.42
C ILE A 25 3.79 -7.35 9.68
N PRO A 26 3.50 -6.13 10.17
CA PRO A 26 2.54 -5.26 9.53
C PRO A 26 3.00 -4.80 8.14
N LEU A 27 2.17 -5.02 7.12
CA LEU A 27 2.38 -4.41 5.81
C LEU A 27 1.61 -3.09 5.72
N VAL A 28 2.32 -2.00 5.40
CA VAL A 28 1.72 -0.68 5.18
C VAL A 28 1.71 -0.35 3.70
N ILE A 29 0.51 -0.24 3.13
CA ILE A 29 0.30 0.24 1.76
C ILE A 29 0.03 1.74 1.85
N GLN A 30 0.82 2.53 1.13
CA GLN A 30 0.64 3.98 1.07
C GLN A 30 0.88 4.49 -0.35
N PRO A 31 -0.01 5.32 -0.90
CA PRO A 31 0.21 5.92 -2.20
C PRO A 31 1.37 6.91 -2.14
N ALA A 32 2.17 6.93 -3.20
CA ALA A 32 3.12 7.98 -3.48
C ALA A 32 2.39 9.29 -3.80
N MET A 33 3.11 10.41 -3.73
CA MET A 33 2.54 11.74 -3.91
C MET A 33 3.33 12.50 -4.97
N LYS A 34 2.63 13.11 -5.92
CA LYS A 34 3.19 13.99 -6.96
C LYS A 34 2.40 15.27 -7.00
N ASN A 35 3.10 16.39 -6.86
CA ASN A 35 2.49 17.73 -6.85
C ASN A 35 1.33 17.88 -5.85
N GLY A 36 1.47 17.28 -4.66
CA GLY A 36 0.45 17.31 -3.61
C GLY A 36 -0.76 16.39 -3.85
N LYS A 37 -0.74 15.56 -4.89
CA LYS A 37 -1.81 14.60 -5.21
C LYS A 37 -1.32 13.15 -5.07
N PRO A 38 -2.18 12.22 -4.62
CA PRO A 38 -1.87 10.80 -4.66
C PRO A 38 -1.59 10.34 -6.10
N MET A 39 -0.53 9.54 -6.28
CA MET A 39 -0.15 8.92 -7.55
C MET A 39 -0.74 7.51 -7.67
N GLU A 40 -1.99 7.30 -7.28
CA GLU A 40 -2.65 6.00 -7.51
C GLU A 40 -4.17 6.14 -7.50
N ASN A 41 -4.84 5.29 -8.28
CA ASN A 41 -6.29 5.18 -8.26
C ASN A 41 -6.74 4.46 -6.97
N GLN A 42 -7.84 4.94 -6.35
CA GLN A 42 -8.42 4.33 -5.16
C GLN A 42 -8.78 2.86 -5.37
N GLU A 43 -9.31 2.49 -6.53
CA GLU A 43 -9.67 1.10 -6.84
C GLU A 43 -8.46 0.17 -6.79
N LYS A 44 -7.36 0.57 -7.43
CA LYS A 44 -6.10 -0.19 -7.46
C LYS A 44 -5.46 -0.30 -6.06
N LEU A 45 -5.55 0.75 -5.24
CA LEU A 45 -5.13 0.70 -3.83
C LEU A 45 -5.94 -0.31 -3.01
N LEU A 46 -7.25 -0.39 -3.24
CA LEU A 46 -8.13 -1.35 -2.60
C LEU A 46 -7.82 -2.77 -3.06
N ASP A 47 -7.56 -3.00 -4.35
CA ASP A 47 -7.16 -4.30 -4.87
C ASP A 47 -5.87 -4.80 -4.20
N PHE A 48 -4.88 -3.92 -4.05
CA PHE A 48 -3.62 -4.24 -3.37
C PHE A 48 -3.84 -4.56 -1.89
N TYR A 49 -4.69 -3.78 -1.22
CA TYR A 49 -5.08 -4.02 0.17
C TYR A 49 -5.78 -5.37 0.33
N ASP A 50 -6.79 -5.66 -0.49
CA ASP A 50 -7.57 -6.90 -0.44
C ASP A 50 -6.69 -8.12 -0.72
N TYR A 51 -5.76 -8.01 -1.67
CA TYR A 51 -4.80 -9.06 -1.95
C TYR A 51 -3.94 -9.38 -0.72
N ALA A 52 -3.38 -8.35 -0.08
CA ALA A 52 -2.49 -8.50 1.06
C ALA A 52 -3.23 -8.93 2.34
N ALA A 53 -4.41 -8.36 2.60
CA ALA A 53 -5.20 -8.62 3.81
C ALA A 53 -5.73 -10.06 3.87
N LYS A 54 -5.84 -10.75 2.72
CA LYS A 54 -6.15 -12.19 2.66
C LYS A 54 -4.96 -13.09 3.02
N ARG A 55 -3.75 -12.54 3.16
CA ARG A 55 -2.49 -13.31 3.28
C ARG A 55 -1.64 -12.95 4.49
N LEU A 56 -1.79 -11.75 5.04
CA LEU A 56 -1.07 -11.27 6.23
C LEU A 56 -2.07 -10.92 7.34
N THR A 57 -1.63 -10.99 8.60
CA THR A 57 -2.56 -10.74 9.73
C THR A 57 -2.82 -9.25 9.93
N THR A 58 -1.85 -8.41 9.59
CA THR A 58 -1.97 -6.95 9.73
C THR A 58 -1.56 -6.27 8.43
N VAL A 59 -2.55 -5.67 7.76
CA VAL A 59 -2.33 -4.79 6.62
C VAL A 59 -3.00 -3.45 6.92
N ARG A 60 -2.30 -2.36 6.64
CA ARG A 60 -2.83 -1.00 6.80
C ARG A 60 -2.74 -0.26 5.48
N LEU A 61 -3.86 0.24 5.00
CA LEU A 61 -3.89 1.23 3.93
C LEU A 61 -3.90 2.63 4.57
N ILE A 62 -2.82 3.38 4.42
CA ILE A 62 -2.72 4.73 4.97
C ILE A 62 -2.86 5.73 3.81
N PRO A 63 -3.97 6.48 3.72
CA PRO A 63 -4.02 7.64 2.85
C PRO A 63 -3.02 8.67 3.37
N GLN A 64 -2.35 9.42 2.48
CA GLN A 64 -1.41 10.48 2.86
C GLN A 64 -2.15 11.73 3.42
N ILE A 65 -2.96 11.53 4.45
CA ILE A 65 -3.83 12.52 5.11
C ILE A 65 -3.00 13.72 5.59
N HIS A 66 -1.78 13.50 6.05
CA HIS A 66 -0.88 14.56 6.54
C HIS A 66 -0.51 15.59 5.46
N LYS A 67 -0.42 15.18 4.19
CA LYS A 67 -0.17 16.09 3.06
C LYS A 67 -1.45 16.73 2.50
N LEU A 68 -2.60 16.06 2.66
CA LEU A 68 -3.94 16.61 2.32
C LEU A 68 -4.40 17.67 3.31
N MET A 69 -4.03 17.54 4.58
CA MET A 69 -4.40 18.46 5.68
C MET A 69 -3.55 19.74 5.73
N GLY A 70 -2.66 19.96 4.76
CA GLY A 70 -1.88 21.20 4.66
C GLY A 70 -0.88 21.41 5.81
N TRP A 71 -0.53 20.37 6.57
CA TRP A 71 0.62 20.45 7.46
C TRP A 71 1.89 20.46 6.62
N LYS A 72 2.49 21.66 6.57
CA LYS A 72 3.72 21.98 5.85
C LYS A 72 4.92 21.26 6.45
#